data_AF-A0A7S4KPC4-F1
#
_entry.id   AF-A0A7S4KPC4-F1
#
_cell.length_a   1.000
_cell.length_b   1.000
_cell.length_c   1.000
_cell.angle_alpha   90.00
_cell.angle_beta   90.00
_cell.angle_gamma   90.00
#
_symmetry.space_group_name_H-M   'P 1'
#
loop_
_entity.id
_entity.type
_entity.pdbx_description
1 polymer ?
#
loop_
_entity_poly.entity_id
_entity_poly.type
_entity_poly.pdbx_seq_one_letter_code
_entity_poly.pdbx_strand_id
1 'polypeptide(L)'
;QTEGMMEEAVKDQCSKGRISYQELNREKWVLEWPGMVVIAIGQMYWTSEVEQAIVDPSGQGVTKYAEKCTRQLDDIVELVRGSLTKLQRNSIGAMVVLDVHARDMTVNL
;
A
#
# COMPACT_ATOMS: atom_id res chain seq x y z
N GLN A 1 7.93 -29.57 -9.06
CA GLN A 1 6.50 -29.65 -8.69
C GLN A 1 6.16 -28.63 -7.61
N THR A 2 6.86 -28.61 -6.48
CA THR A 2 6.64 -27.66 -5.38
C THR A 2 6.76 -26.20 -5.78
N GLU A 3 7.79 -25.83 -6.54
CA GLU A 3 8.02 -24.45 -7.01
C GLU A 3 6.86 -23.91 -7.85
N GLY A 4 6.36 -24.68 -8.82
CA GLY A 4 5.21 -24.26 -9.62
C GLY A 4 3.95 -24.02 -8.79
N MET A 5 3.71 -24.85 -7.75
CA MET A 5 2.59 -24.63 -6.83
C MET A 5 2.81 -23.39 -5.95
N MET A 6 4.04 -23.10 -5.55
CA MET A 6 4.37 -21.86 -4.83
C MET A 6 4.13 -20.62 -5.68
N GLU A 7 4.53 -20.64 -6.96
CA GLU A 7 4.27 -19.53 -7.89
C GLU A 7 2.78 -19.29 -8.09
N GLU A 8 2.00 -20.35 -8.29
CA GLU A 8 0.55 -20.25 -8.47
C GLU A 8 -0.13 -19.69 -7.22
N ALA A 9 0.29 -20.14 -6.03
CA ALA A 9 -0.22 -19.61 -4.77
C ALA A 9 0.07 -18.12 -4.61
N VAL A 10 1.29 -17.65 -4.92
CA VAL A 10 1.62 -16.22 -4.84
C VAL A 10 0.77 -15.42 -5.84
N LYS A 11 0.60 -15.91 -7.07
CA LYS A 11 -0.25 -15.25 -8.08
C LYS A 11 -1.70 -15.15 -7.61
N ASP A 12 -2.26 -16.22 -7.05
CA ASP A 12 -3.60 -16.24 -6.48
C ASP A 12 -3.76 -15.23 -5.33
N GLN A 13 -2.82 -15.22 -4.38
CA GLN A 13 -2.86 -14.29 -3.25
C GLN A 13 -2.72 -12.83 -3.68
N CYS A 14 -1.84 -12.52 -4.64
CA CYS A 14 -1.73 -11.18 -5.22
C CYS A 14 -3.01 -10.76 -5.93
N SER A 15 -3.64 -11.67 -6.69
CA SER A 15 -4.90 -11.38 -7.38
C SER A 15 -6.03 -11.05 -6.41
N LYS A 16 -6.23 -11.90 -5.38
CA LYS A 16 -7.28 -11.69 -4.37
C LYS A 16 -7.00 -10.46 -3.49
N GLY A 17 -5.74 -10.24 -3.12
CA GLY A 17 -5.31 -9.05 -2.40
C GLY A 17 -5.63 -7.78 -3.18
N ARG A 18 -5.39 -7.79 -4.51
CA ARG A 18 -5.64 -6.62 -5.36
C ARG A 18 -7.13 -6.29 -5.45
N ILE A 19 -7.98 -7.30 -5.61
CA ILE A 19 -9.44 -7.12 -5.70
C ILE A 19 -9.96 -6.53 -4.38
N SER A 20 -9.60 -7.15 -3.25
CA SER A 20 -10.05 -6.70 -1.93
C SER A 20 -9.52 -5.33 -1.51
N TYR A 21 -8.38 -4.88 -2.05
CA TYR A 21 -7.84 -3.53 -1.78
C TYR A 21 -8.84 -2.43 -2.17
N GLN A 22 -9.65 -2.66 -3.20
CA GLN A 22 -10.64 -1.69 -3.67
C GLN A 22 -11.94 -1.73 -2.84
N GLU A 23 -12.15 -2.80 -2.08
CA GLU A 23 -13.40 -3.05 -1.34
C GLU A 23 -13.28 -2.68 0.15
N LEU A 24 -12.06 -2.73 0.70
CA LEU A 24 -11.79 -2.53 2.12
C LEU A 24 -11.06 -1.21 2.39
N ASN A 25 -11.24 -0.67 3.59
CA ASN A 25 -10.39 0.40 4.11
C ASN A 25 -8.94 -0.11 4.20
N ARG A 26 -7.99 0.72 3.76
CA ARG A 26 -6.56 0.37 3.72
C ARG A 26 -6.07 -0.16 5.07
N GLU A 27 -6.39 0.48 6.19
CA GLU A 27 -6.00 0.06 7.55
C GLU A 27 -6.47 -1.36 7.95
N LYS A 28 -7.63 -1.78 7.44
CA LYS A 28 -8.13 -3.14 7.68
C LYS A 28 -7.47 -4.12 6.73
N TRP A 29 -7.42 -3.73 5.46
CA TRP A 29 -6.82 -4.54 4.40
C TRP A 29 -5.36 -4.92 4.71
N VAL A 30 -4.56 -3.99 5.25
CA VAL A 30 -3.16 -4.25 5.62
C VAL A 30 -2.98 -5.29 6.73
N LEU A 31 -4.02 -5.55 7.52
CA LEU A 31 -4.03 -6.57 8.59
C LEU A 31 -4.51 -7.94 8.11
N GLU A 32 -5.26 -7.98 7.01
CA GLU A 32 -5.90 -9.19 6.49
C GLU A 32 -5.05 -9.91 5.44
N TRP A 33 -4.09 -9.21 4.82
CA TRP A 33 -3.29 -9.74 3.71
C TRP A 33 -1.83 -10.02 4.10
N PRO A 34 -1.18 -11.02 3.46
CA PRO A 34 0.24 -11.30 3.69
C PRO A 34 1.10 -10.07 3.40
N GLY A 35 2.11 -9.80 4.24
CA GLY A 35 2.92 -8.59 4.13
C GLY A 35 3.55 -8.36 2.75
N MET A 36 4.02 -9.42 2.07
CA MET A 36 4.57 -9.29 0.70
C MET A 36 3.51 -8.93 -0.34
N VAL A 37 2.28 -9.43 -0.17
CA VAL A 37 1.13 -9.10 -1.03
C VAL A 37 0.77 -7.63 -0.83
N VAL A 38 0.72 -7.20 0.44
CA VAL A 38 0.45 -5.80 0.79
C VAL A 38 1.47 -4.86 0.16
N ILE A 39 2.77 -5.17 0.28
CA ILE A 39 3.86 -4.38 -0.29
C ILE A 39 3.72 -4.29 -1.82
N ALA A 40 3.55 -5.43 -2.50
CA ALA A 40 3.48 -5.46 -3.96
C ALA A 40 2.30 -4.64 -4.51
N ILE A 41 1.12 -4.80 -3.91
CA ILE A 41 -0.09 -4.10 -4.32
C ILE A 41 -0.03 -2.62 -3.95
N GLY A 42 0.50 -2.29 -2.77
CA GLY A 42 0.69 -0.90 -2.35
C GLY A 42 1.58 -0.13 -3.33
N GLN A 43 2.69 -0.73 -3.77
CA GLN A 43 3.56 -0.16 -4.80
C GLN A 43 2.85 -0.03 -6.16
N MET A 44 2.08 -1.06 -6.57
CA MET A 44 1.31 -1.01 -7.82
C MET A 44 0.30 0.14 -7.83
N TYR A 45 -0.47 0.33 -6.75
CA TYR A 45 -1.42 1.44 -6.66
C TYR A 45 -0.71 2.78 -6.58
N TRP A 46 0.35 2.91 -5.78
CA TRP A 46 1.09 4.16 -5.69
C TRP A 46 1.62 4.61 -7.05
N THR A 47 2.29 3.72 -7.80
CA THR A 47 2.80 4.05 -9.14
C THR A 47 1.68 4.50 -10.07
N SER A 48 0.58 3.74 -10.15
CA SER A 48 -0.53 4.07 -11.04
C SER A 48 -1.21 5.40 -10.67
N GLU A 49 -1.37 5.67 -9.39
CA GLU A 49 -2.02 6.89 -8.90
C GLU A 49 -1.12 8.13 -9.06
N VAL A 50 0.21 8.00 -8.89
CA VAL A 50 1.18 9.06 -9.21
C VAL A 50 1.17 9.38 -10.70
N GLU A 51 1.20 8.35 -11.56
CA GLU A 51 1.16 8.55 -13.02
C GLU A 51 -0.10 9.32 -13.44
N GLN A 52 -1.26 8.99 -12.85
CA GLN A 52 -2.51 9.73 -13.07
C GLN A 52 -2.44 11.17 -12.54
N ALA A 53 -1.83 11.37 -11.37
CA ALA A 53 -1.67 12.67 -10.74
C ALA A 53 -0.77 13.63 -11.56
N ILE A 54 0.25 13.09 -12.25
CA ILE A 54 1.15 13.86 -13.11
C ILE A 54 0.43 14.39 -14.34
N VAL A 55 -0.48 13.62 -14.93
CA VAL A 55 -1.21 14.00 -16.15
C VAL A 55 -2.51 14.75 -15.85
N ASP A 56 -2.78 15.09 -14.58
CA ASP A 56 -3.98 15.82 -14.19
C ASP A 56 -4.01 17.23 -14.82
N PRO A 57 -5.08 17.58 -15.55
CA PRO A 57 -5.14 18.83 -16.32
C PRO A 57 -5.25 20.08 -15.45
N SER A 58 -5.55 19.96 -14.16
CA SER A 58 -5.60 21.11 -13.23
C SER A 58 -4.20 21.55 -12.78
N GLY A 59 -3.16 20.74 -13.03
CA GLY A 59 -1.80 20.98 -12.53
C GLY A 59 -1.67 20.79 -11.01
N GLN A 60 -2.74 20.38 -10.32
CA GLN A 60 -2.76 20.15 -8.87
C GLN A 60 -2.83 18.66 -8.50
N GLY A 61 -2.79 17.76 -9.48
CA GLY A 61 -2.94 16.31 -9.25
C GLY A 61 -1.90 15.78 -8.27
N VAL A 62 -0.62 16.07 -8.51
CA VAL A 62 0.50 15.65 -7.64
C VAL A 62 0.33 16.18 -6.22
N THR A 63 -0.01 17.46 -6.04
CA THR A 63 -0.25 18.04 -4.71
C THR A 63 -1.40 17.35 -3.97
N LYS A 64 -2.55 17.15 -4.63
CA LYS A 64 -3.70 16.45 -4.04
C LYS A 64 -3.36 15.00 -3.70
N TYR A 65 -2.55 14.36 -4.53
CA TYR A 65 -2.12 12.99 -4.29
C TYR A 65 -1.11 12.90 -3.12
N ALA A 66 -0.19 13.86 -2.99
CA ALA A 66 0.71 13.96 -1.83
C ALA A 66 -0.07 14.12 -0.51
N GLU A 67 -1.15 14.91 -0.52
CA GLU A 67 -2.05 15.01 0.64
C GLU A 67 -2.73 13.68 0.96
N LYS A 68 -3.14 12.91 -0.07
CA LYS A 68 -3.69 11.56 0.12
C LYS A 68 -2.64 10.62 0.73
N CYS A 69 -1.41 10.61 0.21
CA CYS A 69 -0.33 9.81 0.77
C CYS A 69 -0.05 10.18 2.24
N THR A 70 -0.10 11.47 2.57
CA THR A 70 0.09 11.94 3.94
C THR A 70 -1.03 11.44 4.87
N ARG A 71 -2.30 11.56 4.47
CA ARG A 71 -3.43 11.01 5.24
C ARG A 71 -3.31 9.49 5.44
N GLN A 72 -2.99 8.77 4.37
CA GLN A 72 -2.81 7.32 4.44
C GLN A 72 -1.65 6.90 5.36
N LEU A 73 -0.58 7.69 5.41
CA LEU A 73 0.53 7.46 6.33
C LEU A 73 0.09 7.71 7.79
N ASP A 74 -0.63 8.80 8.04
CA ASP A 74 -1.15 9.15 9.36
C ASP A 74 -2.09 8.04 9.91
N ASP A 75 -3.01 7.56 9.08
CA ASP A 75 -3.91 6.43 9.40
C ASP A 75 -3.12 5.17 9.82
N ILE A 76 -2.08 4.81 9.06
CA ILE A 76 -1.24 3.65 9.39
C ILE A 76 -0.41 3.90 10.66
N VAL A 77 0.07 5.12 10.90
CA VAL A 77 0.79 5.47 12.14
C VAL A 77 -0.13 5.31 13.35
N GLU A 78 -1.38 5.74 13.27
CA GLU A 78 -2.38 5.52 14.32
C GLU A 78 -2.65 4.03 14.53
N LEU A 79 -2.76 3.25 13.46
CA LEU A 79 -2.90 1.80 13.55
C LEU A 79 -1.73 1.13 14.30
N VAL A 80 -0.49 1.57 14.06
CA VAL A 80 0.72 1.04 14.71
C VAL A 80 0.81 1.44 16.19
N ARG A 81 0.27 2.62 16.55
CA ARG A 81 0.15 3.08 17.95
C ARG A 81 -0.87 2.27 18.73
N GLY A 82 -1.82 1.64 18.05
CA GLY A 82 -2.80 0.72 18.63
C GLY A 82 -2.24 -0.65 19.05
N SER A 83 -3.17 -1.55 19.38
CA SER A 83 -2.85 -2.93 19.78
C SER A 83 -2.76 -3.84 18.55
N LEU A 84 -1.55 -4.30 18.25
CA LEU A 84 -1.25 -5.22 17.15
C LEU A 84 -0.51 -6.45 17.67
N THR A 85 -0.75 -7.60 17.05
CA THR A 85 0.07 -8.80 17.28
C THR A 85 1.52 -8.56 16.82
N LYS A 86 2.47 -9.36 17.32
CA LYS A 86 3.88 -9.27 16.90
C LYS A 86 4.06 -9.44 15.38
N LEU A 87 3.30 -10.35 14.77
CA LEU A 87 3.35 -10.58 13.32
C LEU A 87 2.82 -9.37 12.55
N GLN A 88 1.65 -8.86 12.91
CA GLN A 88 1.08 -7.65 12.27
C GLN A 88 2.01 -6.45 12.41
N ARG A 89 2.61 -6.25 13.60
CA ARG A 89 3.56 -5.16 13.83
C ARG A 89 4.79 -5.26 12.94
N ASN A 90 5.35 -6.45 12.74
CA ASN A 90 6.47 -6.66 11.83
C ASN A 90 6.09 -6.38 10.37
N SER A 91 4.92 -6.84 9.93
CA SER A 91 4.44 -6.62 8.56
C SER A 91 4.14 -5.15 8.28
N ILE A 92 3.54 -4.43 9.23
CA ILE A 92 3.23 -3.01 9.08
C ILE A 92 4.49 -2.13 9.19
N GLY A 93 5.47 -2.51 9.99
CA GLY A 93 6.73 -1.76 10.09
C GLY A 93 7.43 -1.56 8.75
N ALA A 94 7.50 -2.61 7.93
CA ALA A 94 8.05 -2.51 6.57
C ALA A 94 7.21 -1.61 5.65
N MET A 95 5.89 -1.66 5.79
CA MET A 95 4.95 -0.86 5.01
C MET A 95 5.05 0.63 5.33
N VAL A 96 5.19 1.01 6.61
CA VAL A 96 5.37 2.41 7.03
C VAL A 96 6.59 3.02 6.36
N VAL A 97 7.71 2.28 6.28
CA VAL A 97 8.93 2.75 5.61
C VAL A 97 8.67 3.02 4.13
N LEU A 98 7.93 2.14 3.45
CA LEU A 98 7.57 2.30 2.05
C LEU A 98 6.59 3.46 1.83
N ASP A 99 5.63 3.66 2.73
CA ASP A 99 4.64 4.74 2.65
C ASP A 99 5.29 6.12 2.85
N VAL A 100 6.24 6.23 3.79
CA VAL A 100 7.05 7.45 3.94
C VAL A 100 7.81 7.73 2.65
N HIS A 101 8.47 6.72 2.07
CA HIS A 101 9.21 6.89 0.82
C HIS A 101 8.28 7.31 -0.33
N ALA A 102 7.14 6.64 -0.49
CA ALA A 102 6.14 6.96 -1.51
C ALA A 102 5.65 8.40 -1.39
N ARG A 103 5.30 8.84 -0.17
CA ARG A 103 4.90 10.22 0.11
C ARG A 103 6.01 11.20 -0.23
N ASP A 104 7.23 10.96 0.26
CA ASP A 104 8.37 11.85 0.04
C ASP A 104 8.71 11.99 -1.45
N MET A 105 8.66 10.89 -2.21
CA MET A 105 8.83 10.94 -3.66
C MET A 105 7.72 11.77 -4.31
N THR A 106 6.46 11.56 -3.94
CA THR A 106 5.33 12.32 -4.50
C THR A 106 5.39 13.82 -4.15
N VAL A 107 5.84 14.20 -2.94
CA VAL A 107 5.99 15.60 -2.55
C VAL A 107 7.09 16.33 -3.33
N ASN A 108 8.11 15.59 -3.80
CA ASN A 108 9.25 16.14 -4.52
C ASN A 108 9.08 16.16 -6.05
N LEU A 109 7.91 15.74 -6.57
CA LEU A 109 7.53 15.84 -7.98
C LEU A 109 6.98 17.24 -8.30
#